data_AF-A0A6I2MF07-F1
#
_entry.id   AF-A0A6I2MF07-F1
#
_cell.length_a   1.000
_cell.length_b   1.000
_cell.length_c   1.000
_cell.angle_alpha   90.00
_cell.angle_beta   90.00
_cell.angle_gamma   90.00
#
_symmetry.space_group_name_H-M   'P 1'
#
loop_
_entity.id
_entity.type
_entity.pdbx_description
1 polymer ?
#
loop_
_entity_poly.entity_id
_entity_poly.type
_entity_poly.pdbx_seq_one_letter_code
_entity_poly.pdbx_strand_id
1 'polypeptide(L)'
;MKHVKRAVGTAAIAAVLLSGCTSKNVASSEDYELKDVSFPLKEEVTLKFITQSSPLAPKDPNEKLIYKRLEEKTGVQIKWKNYTNDVFAEKRNLAMASGDLPDAIMDAGYGDYDLLKLAKDGAIVPVEELIEKHMPNLKKVLDSSPEYKSMMTAPDGHIYAFPWIEELGTGKENIHSVDDFPWINVEWLNKLGLKKPTTTEELKKVLVAFKTQDPNGNGKADEIPMSFIINHGGEDPAFLFGAFGLGDNWDHTVVNNEGKVILTAAEEGYKDAIMYFSDLYKEGLIDVEAFEHDWNTYLAKGKDERYGMYFTWDKANITGMNDKYDLMNPVAGPDGNVNVARTNGMGFDRGRMVITSSNKNLELTAKWIDQLYDPLQSVQNNWGTYGDNKQQNIFEYDEAANMLKHLPLEGAAPVEVRQKTSVNGPLAILDEYYGTVTTKPDDAAWRLDLMKEVMVPHMKAENTYPKVFFSLEELDKLSSIEADLFAYINRKRAEWMTNGKAEAEWKEYLAELDRLGLQEWLEIKQTGYDRNQQ
;
A
#
# COMPACT_ATOMS: atom_id res chain seq x y z
N MET A 1 81.21 6.21 58.53
CA MET A 1 80.51 6.02 57.24
C MET A 1 79.38 7.05 57.15
N LYS A 2 79.42 7.83 56.06
CA LYS A 2 78.42 8.74 55.45
C LYS A 2 77.19 9.21 56.24
N HIS A 3 77.11 10.53 56.38
CA HIS A 3 75.91 11.35 56.62
C HIS A 3 74.98 11.43 55.39
N VAL A 4 73.76 11.97 55.62
CA VAL A 4 72.87 12.83 54.76
C VAL A 4 71.41 12.33 54.90
N LYS A 5 70.46 12.98 55.61
CA LYS A 5 69.68 14.23 55.39
C LYS A 5 68.81 14.28 54.11
N ARG A 6 67.58 14.82 54.27
CA ARG A 6 66.60 15.37 53.28
C ARG A 6 65.62 14.34 52.65
N ALA A 7 64.37 14.67 52.30
CA ALA A 7 63.67 15.95 52.18
C ALA A 7 62.15 15.80 52.32
N VAL A 8 61.53 16.88 52.79
CA VAL A 8 60.11 17.25 52.67
C VAL A 8 59.82 17.60 51.20
N GLY A 9 58.66 17.18 50.68
CA GLY A 9 58.16 17.56 49.36
C GLY A 9 56.64 17.63 49.34
N THR A 10 56.11 18.85 49.47
CA THR A 10 54.71 19.25 49.30
C THR A 10 54.30 19.07 47.83
N ALA A 11 53.17 18.41 47.55
CA ALA A 11 52.56 18.41 46.23
C ALA A 11 51.06 18.74 46.37
N ALA A 12 50.70 19.93 45.88
CA ALA A 12 49.34 20.41 45.80
C ALA A 12 48.53 19.57 44.79
N ILE A 13 47.39 19.03 45.22
CA ILE A 13 46.41 18.41 44.33
C ILE A 13 45.59 19.54 43.70
N ALA A 14 45.91 19.87 42.46
CA ALA A 14 45.06 20.68 41.60
C ALA A 14 43.85 19.82 41.17
N ALA A 15 42.65 20.24 41.57
CA ALA A 15 41.40 19.69 41.07
C ALA A 15 41.24 20.09 39.59
N VAL A 16 41.56 19.18 38.68
CA VAL A 16 41.18 19.28 37.28
C VAL A 16 39.73 18.81 37.17
N LEU A 17 38.81 19.78 37.07
CA LEU A 17 37.46 19.55 36.57
C LEU A 17 37.58 19.10 35.11
N LEU A 18 37.48 17.80 34.89
CA LEU A 18 37.31 17.21 33.56
C LEU A 18 35.90 17.56 33.05
N SER A 19 35.80 18.68 32.36
CA SER A 19 34.73 18.95 31.39
C SER A 19 34.89 18.00 30.20
N GLY A 20 34.47 16.75 30.37
CA GLY A 20 34.36 15.77 29.30
C GLY A 20 33.04 15.96 28.55
N CYS A 21 32.97 16.98 27.67
CA CYS A 21 31.97 17.01 26.60
C CYS A 21 32.24 15.83 25.67
N THR A 22 31.61 14.69 25.96
CA THR A 22 31.25 13.72 24.93
C THR A 22 29.99 14.25 24.28
N SER A 23 30.11 14.76 23.06
CA SER A 23 28.97 15.11 22.21
C SER A 23 28.16 13.84 21.96
N LYS A 24 27.19 13.54 22.83
CA LYS A 24 26.10 12.63 22.52
C LYS A 24 25.43 13.20 21.27
N ASN A 25 25.50 12.49 20.15
CA ASN A 25 24.63 12.76 19.02
C ASN A 25 23.18 12.56 19.50
N VAL A 26 22.49 13.65 19.85
CA VAL A 26 21.07 13.65 20.20
C VAL A 26 20.27 13.36 18.93
N ALA A 27 19.28 12.46 18.96
CA ALA A 27 18.51 12.10 17.78
C ALA A 27 17.56 13.20 17.27
N SER A 28 17.09 14.10 18.13
CA SER A 28 16.24 15.24 17.75
C SER A 28 17.04 16.54 17.57
N SER A 29 16.44 17.51 16.89
CA SER A 29 16.97 18.87 16.74
C SER A 29 16.99 19.64 18.06
N GLU A 30 17.82 20.68 18.12
CA GLU A 30 17.76 21.64 19.23
C GLU A 30 16.53 22.54 19.11
N ASP A 31 16.14 23.20 20.21
CA ASP A 31 15.07 24.18 20.17
C ASP A 31 15.60 25.47 19.56
N TYR A 32 15.06 25.87 18.40
CA TYR A 32 15.46 27.11 17.74
C TYR A 32 14.68 28.33 18.25
N GLU A 33 13.71 28.13 19.14
CA GLU A 33 12.83 29.17 19.71
C GLU A 33 12.13 30.05 18.65
N LEU A 34 11.97 29.52 17.43
CA LEU A 34 11.33 30.23 16.32
C LEU A 34 9.83 30.41 16.58
N LYS A 35 9.31 31.58 16.22
CA LYS A 35 7.88 31.94 16.27
C LYS A 35 7.48 32.62 14.99
N ASP A 36 6.22 32.46 14.60
CA ASP A 36 5.65 33.07 13.39
C ASP A 36 6.48 32.73 12.14
N VAL A 37 6.81 31.44 12.02
CA VAL A 37 7.72 30.90 10.99
C VAL A 37 7.19 31.22 9.59
N SER A 38 8.04 31.77 8.74
CA SER A 38 7.74 31.99 7.32
C SER A 38 8.89 31.50 6.48
N PHE A 39 8.58 30.95 5.30
CA PHE A 39 9.56 30.42 4.37
C PHE A 39 9.83 31.40 3.21
N PRO A 40 11.07 31.43 2.68
CA PRO A 40 12.25 30.73 3.21
C PRO A 40 12.74 31.32 4.53
N LEU A 41 13.36 30.49 5.38
CA LEU A 41 13.97 30.95 6.63
C LEU A 41 15.18 31.86 6.35
N LYS A 42 15.44 32.79 7.28
CA LYS A 42 16.61 33.69 7.22
C LYS A 42 17.91 33.02 7.62
N GLU A 43 17.81 32.04 8.52
CA GLU A 43 18.94 31.24 9.01
C GLU A 43 18.65 29.79 8.68
N GLU A 44 19.68 29.06 8.23
CA GLU A 44 19.57 27.64 7.97
C GLU A 44 19.40 26.89 9.30
N VAL A 45 18.33 26.11 9.39
CA VAL A 45 18.05 25.23 10.53
C VAL A 45 17.99 23.79 10.08
N THR A 46 18.21 22.85 11.01
CA THR A 46 18.24 21.42 10.70
C THR A 46 17.21 20.66 11.53
N LEU A 47 16.29 19.98 10.85
CA LEU A 47 15.45 18.95 11.47
C LEU A 47 16.05 17.56 11.20
N LYS A 48 15.84 16.61 12.11
CA LYS A 48 16.38 15.24 12.03
C LYS A 48 15.24 14.25 11.88
N PHE A 49 15.13 13.61 10.72
CA PHE A 49 14.06 12.66 10.42
C PHE A 49 14.60 11.26 10.15
N ILE A 50 13.79 10.25 10.49
CA ILE A 50 13.95 8.88 9.99
C ILE A 50 13.09 8.72 8.73
N THR A 51 13.56 8.00 7.72
CA THR A 51 12.80 7.69 6.49
C THR A 51 13.22 6.36 5.88
N GLN A 52 12.51 5.93 4.84
CA GLN A 52 12.87 4.80 3.99
C GLN A 52 12.95 5.16 2.51
N SER A 53 13.64 4.31 1.74
CA SER A 53 13.71 4.44 0.30
C SER A 53 14.03 3.10 -0.39
N SER A 54 13.66 2.99 -1.67
CA SER A 54 14.10 1.87 -2.52
C SER A 54 15.63 1.76 -2.55
N PRO A 55 16.20 0.55 -2.58
CA PRO A 55 17.63 0.36 -2.84
C PRO A 55 18.14 1.00 -4.15
N LEU A 56 17.24 1.31 -5.09
CA LEU A 56 17.59 2.02 -6.33
C LEU A 56 17.80 3.54 -6.12
N ALA A 57 17.26 4.10 -5.04
CA ALA A 57 17.37 5.52 -4.73
C ALA A 57 18.75 5.89 -4.17
N PRO A 58 19.15 7.18 -4.23
CA PRO A 58 20.35 7.65 -3.54
C PRO A 58 20.30 7.36 -2.04
N LYS A 59 21.47 7.03 -1.46
CA LYS A 59 21.58 6.71 -0.02
C LYS A 59 21.21 7.90 0.86
N ASP A 60 21.68 9.09 0.51
CA ASP A 60 21.25 10.33 1.13
C ASP A 60 20.05 10.89 0.35
N PRO A 61 18.85 10.97 0.97
CA PRO A 61 17.68 11.52 0.31
C PRO A 61 17.89 12.96 -0.20
N ASN A 62 18.77 13.76 0.43
CA ASN A 62 19.06 15.13 -0.02
C ASN A 62 19.74 15.17 -1.40
N GLU A 63 20.20 14.05 -1.95
CA GLU A 63 20.68 13.99 -3.32
C GLU A 63 19.55 14.08 -4.36
N LYS A 64 18.30 13.73 -3.99
CA LYS A 64 17.13 13.84 -4.87
C LYS A 64 16.80 15.30 -5.15
N LEU A 65 16.52 15.61 -6.41
CA LEU A 65 16.25 16.97 -6.86
C LEU A 65 15.02 17.61 -6.17
N ILE A 66 14.01 16.79 -5.84
CA ILE A 66 12.83 17.24 -5.10
C ILE A 66 13.22 17.83 -3.74
N TYR A 67 14.07 17.13 -2.98
CA TYR A 67 14.50 17.59 -1.66
C TYR A 67 15.40 18.82 -1.72
N LYS A 68 16.26 18.93 -2.74
CA LYS A 68 17.07 20.14 -2.97
C LYS A 68 16.21 21.39 -3.18
N ARG A 69 15.19 21.29 -4.03
CA ARG A 69 14.24 22.39 -4.27
C ARG A 69 13.44 22.73 -3.02
N LEU A 70 13.07 21.73 -2.22
CA LEU A 70 12.33 21.93 -0.98
C LEU A 70 13.21 22.61 0.09
N GLU A 71 14.48 22.23 0.21
CA GLU A 71 15.47 22.91 1.06
C GLU A 71 15.66 24.37 0.62
N GLU A 72 15.84 24.64 -0.68
CA GLU A 72 15.92 26.01 -1.22
C GLU A 72 14.65 26.84 -0.96
N LYS A 73 13.47 26.25 -1.13
CA LYS A 73 12.16 26.91 -0.90
C LYS A 73 11.94 27.26 0.56
N THR A 74 12.39 26.41 1.48
CA THR A 74 12.08 26.51 2.91
C THR A 74 13.21 27.10 3.75
N GLY A 75 14.46 26.98 3.31
CA GLY A 75 15.65 27.23 4.14
C GLY A 75 15.84 26.20 5.25
N VAL A 76 15.16 25.05 5.18
CA VAL A 76 15.22 23.97 6.18
C VAL A 76 15.95 22.78 5.61
N GLN A 77 17.07 22.42 6.23
CA GLN A 77 17.79 21.20 5.92
C GLN A 77 17.23 20.03 6.73
N ILE A 78 17.04 18.88 6.08
CA ILE A 78 16.70 17.65 6.79
C ILE A 78 17.93 16.75 6.89
N LYS A 79 18.29 16.37 8.11
CA LYS A 79 19.29 15.34 8.37
C LYS A 79 18.61 13.98 8.46
N TRP A 80 18.68 13.23 7.37
CA TRP A 80 18.03 11.93 7.25
C TRP A 80 18.80 10.81 7.94
N LYS A 81 18.06 9.94 8.62
CA LYS A 81 18.47 8.56 8.87
C LYS A 81 17.63 7.67 7.94
N ASN A 82 18.18 7.41 6.77
CA ASN A 82 17.51 6.66 5.70
C ASN A 82 17.82 5.16 5.80
N TYR A 83 16.80 4.33 5.67
CA TYR A 83 16.90 2.88 5.60
C TYR A 83 16.31 2.34 4.30
N THR A 84 16.72 1.15 3.88
CA THR A 84 16.04 0.46 2.79
C THR A 84 14.73 -0.15 3.28
N ASN A 85 13.74 -0.24 2.40
CA ASN A 85 12.37 -0.66 2.74
C ASN A 85 12.32 -2.01 3.48
N ASP A 86 13.19 -2.96 3.14
CA ASP A 86 13.24 -4.32 3.69
C ASP A 86 13.60 -4.38 5.18
N VAL A 87 14.34 -3.38 5.69
CA VAL A 87 14.75 -3.33 7.11
C VAL A 87 14.11 -2.17 7.88
N PHE A 88 13.35 -1.30 7.21
CA PHE A 88 12.87 -0.06 7.79
C PHE A 88 12.00 -0.28 9.03
N ALA A 89 11.00 -1.17 8.97
CA ALA A 89 10.08 -1.39 10.09
C ALA A 89 10.81 -1.79 11.37
N GLU A 90 11.79 -2.71 11.29
CA GLU A 90 12.62 -3.11 12.43
C GLU A 90 13.42 -1.92 12.98
N LYS A 91 14.08 -1.14 12.10
CA LYS A 91 14.93 -0.02 12.50
C LYS A 91 14.14 1.16 13.08
N ARG A 92 12.97 1.45 12.51
CA ARG A 92 12.00 2.44 12.98
C ARG A 92 11.51 2.06 14.39
N ASN A 93 11.07 0.82 14.59
CA ASN A 93 10.58 0.35 15.89
C ASN A 93 11.68 0.35 16.96
N LEU A 94 12.91 -0.03 16.59
CA LEU A 94 14.08 0.06 17.49
C LEU A 94 14.38 1.51 17.88
N ALA A 95 14.27 2.47 16.95
CA ALA A 95 14.47 3.88 17.26
C ALA A 95 13.43 4.36 18.28
N MET A 96 12.15 4.03 18.07
CA MET A 96 11.07 4.36 19.00
C MET A 96 11.27 3.76 20.40
N ALA A 97 11.68 2.48 20.46
CA ALA A 97 11.89 1.79 21.73
C ALA A 97 13.11 2.28 22.52
N SER A 98 14.11 2.87 21.85
CA SER A 98 15.34 3.33 22.51
C SER A 98 15.18 4.65 23.27
N GLY A 99 14.11 5.42 22.99
CA GLY A 99 13.87 6.75 23.55
C GLY A 99 14.70 7.87 22.93
N ASP A 100 15.64 7.55 22.04
CA ASP A 100 16.40 8.53 21.24
C ASP A 100 15.60 8.86 19.96
N LEU A 101 14.47 9.55 20.15
CA LEU A 101 13.51 9.83 19.10
C LEU A 101 14.01 10.93 18.15
N PRO A 102 13.84 10.79 16.82
CA PRO A 102 14.05 11.88 15.86
C PRO A 102 12.99 12.98 16.03
N ASP A 103 13.06 14.07 15.29
CA ASP A 103 11.98 15.08 15.28
C ASP A 103 10.68 14.56 14.65
N ALA A 104 10.81 13.73 13.61
CA ALA A 104 9.69 13.08 12.93
C ALA A 104 10.14 11.80 12.24
N ILE A 105 9.17 10.97 11.86
CA ILE A 105 9.38 9.80 11.01
C ILE A 105 8.57 10.00 9.74
N MET A 106 9.27 10.14 8.61
CA MET A 106 8.74 10.29 7.27
C MET A 106 8.55 8.92 6.62
N ASP A 107 7.55 8.80 5.75
CA ASP A 107 7.13 7.55 5.11
C ASP A 107 7.02 6.39 6.12
N ALA A 108 6.43 6.69 7.28
CA ALA A 108 6.48 5.86 8.45
C ALA A 108 5.74 4.53 8.25
N GLY A 109 4.60 4.51 7.57
CA GLY A 109 3.83 3.29 7.30
C GLY A 109 3.41 2.57 8.59
N TYR A 110 2.98 3.32 9.61
CA TYR A 110 2.40 2.70 10.81
C TYR A 110 0.99 2.22 10.53
N GLY A 111 0.70 0.97 10.90
CA GLY A 111 -0.69 0.50 11.02
C GLY A 111 -1.37 1.13 12.23
N ASP A 112 -2.70 1.11 12.25
CA ASP A 112 -3.53 1.78 13.27
C ASP A 112 -3.17 1.37 14.70
N TYR A 113 -2.87 0.09 14.93
CA TYR A 113 -2.50 -0.43 16.26
C TYR A 113 -1.19 0.18 16.77
N ASP A 114 -0.13 0.12 15.95
CA ASP A 114 1.16 0.69 16.30
C ASP A 114 1.05 2.20 16.51
N LEU A 115 0.29 2.88 15.65
CA LEU A 115 0.08 4.33 15.75
C LEU A 115 -0.58 4.72 17.08
N LEU A 116 -1.68 4.06 17.45
CA LEU A 116 -2.36 4.32 18.72
C LEU A 116 -1.54 3.90 19.93
N LYS A 117 -0.74 2.83 19.81
CA LYS A 117 0.17 2.40 20.87
C LYS A 117 1.26 3.46 21.14
N LEU A 118 1.85 4.02 20.08
CA LEU A 118 2.82 5.11 20.18
C LEU A 118 2.21 6.38 20.78
N ALA A 119 0.97 6.71 20.39
CA ALA A 119 0.24 7.84 20.96
C ALA A 119 -0.01 7.64 22.47
N LYS A 120 -0.51 6.46 22.87
CA LYS A 120 -0.74 6.08 24.27
C LYS A 120 0.53 6.12 25.11
N ASP A 121 1.67 5.73 24.54
CA ASP A 121 2.97 5.74 25.22
C ASP A 121 3.62 7.15 25.22
N GLY A 122 2.99 8.15 24.59
CA GLY A 122 3.49 9.53 24.53
C GLY A 122 4.72 9.71 23.64
N ALA A 123 4.99 8.77 22.74
CA ALA A 123 6.13 8.82 21.84
C ALA A 123 5.90 9.71 20.61
N ILE A 124 4.63 9.93 20.25
CA ILE A 124 4.18 10.85 19.20
C ILE A 124 3.15 11.83 19.77
N VAL A 125 2.97 12.96 19.09
CA VAL A 125 2.09 14.04 19.54
C VAL A 125 0.80 14.10 18.71
N PRO A 126 -0.33 14.53 19.28
CA PRO A 126 -1.51 14.92 18.49
C PRO A 126 -1.18 16.14 17.62
N VAL A 127 -1.72 16.18 16.40
CA VAL A 127 -1.35 17.17 15.38
C VAL A 127 -2.51 18.02 14.87
N GLU A 128 -3.75 17.78 15.32
CA GLU A 128 -4.93 18.51 14.82
C GLU A 128 -4.85 20.03 15.02
N GLU A 129 -4.25 20.49 16.13
CA GLU A 129 -4.02 21.93 16.35
C GLU A 129 -2.96 22.51 15.41
N LEU A 130 -1.93 21.72 15.08
CA LEU A 130 -0.88 22.13 14.14
C LEU A 130 -1.48 22.26 12.73
N ILE A 131 -2.35 21.32 12.35
CA ILE A 131 -3.06 21.36 11.08
C ILE A 131 -3.87 22.66 10.98
N GLU A 132 -4.71 22.92 11.99
CA GLU A 132 -5.61 24.08 12.00
C GLU A 132 -4.88 25.42 11.97
N LYS A 133 -3.75 25.55 12.68
CA LYS A 133 -3.02 26.82 12.83
C LYS A 133 -1.95 27.06 11.77
N HIS A 134 -1.36 26.00 11.22
CA HIS A 134 -0.09 26.11 10.49
C HIS A 134 -0.06 25.39 9.14
N MET A 135 -1.11 24.62 8.79
CA MET A 135 -1.08 23.79 7.57
C MET A 135 -2.24 24.11 6.61
N PRO A 136 -2.21 25.29 5.96
CA PRO A 136 -3.27 25.69 5.03
C PRO A 136 -3.46 24.76 3.83
N ASN A 137 -2.40 24.09 3.33
CA ASN A 137 -2.55 23.19 2.18
C ASN A 137 -3.30 21.92 2.58
N LEU A 138 -2.88 21.25 3.67
CA LEU A 138 -3.60 20.09 4.18
C LEU A 138 -5.02 20.46 4.62
N LYS A 139 -5.20 21.60 5.28
CA LYS A 139 -6.54 22.06 5.66
C LYS A 139 -7.45 22.21 4.46
N LYS A 140 -6.97 22.76 3.34
CA LYS A 140 -7.74 22.85 2.10
C LYS A 140 -8.18 21.47 1.58
N VAL A 141 -7.31 20.46 1.64
CA VAL A 141 -7.64 19.07 1.27
C VAL A 141 -8.74 18.50 2.17
N LEU A 142 -8.65 18.73 3.49
CA LEU A 142 -9.65 18.24 4.44
C LEU A 142 -10.99 18.98 4.35
N ASP A 143 -10.97 20.25 3.94
CA ASP A 143 -12.18 21.04 3.71
C ASP A 143 -12.88 20.63 2.41
N SER A 144 -12.14 20.20 1.37
CA SER A 144 -12.72 19.70 0.11
C SER A 144 -13.24 18.26 0.20
N SER A 145 -12.60 17.43 1.03
CA SER A 145 -12.87 16.00 1.17
C SER A 145 -12.94 15.63 2.66
N PRO A 146 -14.05 15.98 3.36
CA PRO A 146 -14.18 15.84 4.81
C PRO A 146 -14.11 14.39 5.31
N GLU A 147 -14.35 13.41 4.44
CA GLU A 147 -14.17 11.98 4.73
C GLU A 147 -12.75 11.64 5.18
N TYR A 148 -11.72 12.30 4.62
CA TYR A 148 -10.33 12.07 5.05
C TYR A 148 -10.10 12.56 6.48
N LYS A 149 -10.76 13.65 6.90
CA LYS A 149 -10.68 14.12 8.28
C LYS A 149 -11.26 13.08 9.25
N SER A 150 -12.40 12.48 8.90
CA SER A 150 -12.97 11.36 9.67
C SER A 150 -12.01 10.16 9.70
N MET A 151 -11.42 9.80 8.56
CA MET A 151 -10.40 8.74 8.47
C MET A 151 -9.07 9.12 9.14
N MET A 152 -8.79 10.37 9.50
CA MET A 152 -7.57 10.73 10.23
C MET A 152 -7.78 10.77 11.74
N THR A 153 -9.02 10.94 12.18
CA THR A 153 -9.35 11.19 13.57
C THR A 153 -9.57 9.88 14.32
N ALA A 154 -8.76 9.63 15.35
CA ALA A 154 -8.92 8.48 16.23
C ALA A 154 -10.19 8.60 17.09
N PRO A 155 -10.69 7.50 17.69
CA PRO A 155 -11.89 7.54 18.53
C PRO A 155 -11.80 8.44 19.78
N ASP A 156 -10.60 8.82 20.20
CA ASP A 156 -10.37 9.79 21.28
C ASP A 156 -10.46 11.26 20.82
N GLY A 157 -10.64 11.50 19.52
CA GLY A 157 -10.78 12.82 18.91
C GLY A 157 -9.48 13.43 18.38
N HIS A 158 -8.34 12.74 18.52
CA HIS A 158 -7.03 13.26 18.10
C HIS A 158 -6.61 12.75 16.72
N ILE A 159 -5.75 13.52 16.05
CA ILE A 159 -5.06 13.08 14.83
C ILE A 159 -3.60 12.84 15.19
N TYR A 160 -3.06 11.65 14.91
CA TYR A 160 -1.70 11.27 15.32
C TYR A 160 -0.71 11.11 14.15
N ALA A 161 -1.19 11.18 12.91
CA ALA A 161 -0.36 11.03 11.72
C ALA A 161 -0.90 11.86 10.55
N PHE A 162 -0.01 12.12 9.59
CA PHE A 162 -0.31 12.74 8.31
C PHE A 162 -0.42 11.65 7.23
N PRO A 163 -1.51 11.62 6.45
CA PRO A 163 -1.76 10.54 5.51
C PRO A 163 -1.07 10.73 4.15
N TRP A 164 -1.04 9.64 3.38
CA TRP A 164 -0.96 9.68 1.92
C TRP A 164 -2.38 9.56 1.36
N ILE A 165 -2.71 10.41 0.38
CA ILE A 165 -3.97 10.40 -0.36
C ILE A 165 -3.63 10.41 -1.87
N GLU A 166 -4.16 9.45 -2.62
CA GLU A 166 -4.09 9.40 -4.09
C GLU A 166 -5.44 8.96 -4.64
N GLU A 167 -6.21 9.90 -5.15
CA GLU A 167 -7.46 9.60 -5.84
C GLU A 167 -7.16 9.25 -7.29
N LEU A 168 -7.54 8.04 -7.70
CA LEU A 168 -7.52 7.59 -9.08
C LEU A 168 -8.89 6.97 -9.38
N GLY A 169 -9.82 7.82 -9.83
CA GLY A 169 -11.23 7.46 -9.95
C GLY A 169 -11.96 7.39 -8.60
N THR A 170 -13.29 7.42 -8.65
CA THR A 170 -14.15 7.49 -7.45
C THR A 170 -15.19 6.37 -7.45
N GLY A 171 -15.70 6.02 -6.27
CA GLY A 171 -16.74 5.01 -6.11
C GLY A 171 -16.35 3.66 -6.71
N LYS A 172 -17.15 3.14 -7.64
CA LYS A 172 -16.90 1.90 -8.37
C LYS A 172 -15.81 2.03 -9.45
N GLU A 173 -15.62 3.24 -9.99
CA GLU A 173 -14.58 3.53 -10.97
C GLU A 173 -13.20 3.74 -10.32
N ASN A 174 -13.10 3.69 -8.99
CA ASN A 174 -11.81 3.76 -8.29
C ASN A 174 -10.89 2.63 -8.77
N ILE A 175 -9.63 2.97 -9.06
CA ILE A 175 -8.63 2.04 -9.59
C ILE A 175 -8.41 0.83 -8.66
N HIS A 176 -8.57 0.99 -7.35
CA HIS A 176 -8.44 -0.08 -6.36
C HIS A 176 -9.68 -0.96 -6.24
N SER A 177 -10.77 -0.70 -6.98
CA SER A 177 -12.02 -1.48 -6.84
C SER A 177 -11.85 -2.97 -7.15
N VAL A 178 -10.83 -3.34 -7.92
CA VAL A 178 -10.42 -4.73 -8.21
C VAL A 178 -8.90 -4.70 -8.33
N ASP A 179 -8.19 -5.60 -7.67
CA ASP A 179 -6.72 -5.67 -7.72
C ASP A 179 -6.24 -6.77 -8.68
N ASP A 180 -7.05 -7.82 -8.84
CA ASP A 180 -6.75 -9.10 -9.46
C ASP A 180 -7.41 -9.28 -10.83
N PHE A 181 -7.06 -8.39 -11.77
CA PHE A 181 -7.58 -8.48 -13.13
C PHE A 181 -7.20 -9.82 -13.80
N PRO A 182 -8.17 -10.54 -14.40
CA PRO A 182 -7.91 -11.77 -15.12
C PRO A 182 -7.43 -11.50 -16.56
N TRP A 183 -6.20 -11.90 -16.87
CA TRP A 183 -5.63 -11.78 -18.21
C TRP A 183 -5.66 -13.13 -18.90
N ILE A 184 -6.16 -13.19 -20.14
CA ILE A 184 -6.26 -14.41 -20.93
C ILE A 184 -5.50 -14.28 -22.25
N ASN A 185 -4.82 -15.34 -22.67
CA ASN A 185 -4.05 -15.40 -23.90
C ASN A 185 -4.97 -15.47 -25.12
N VAL A 186 -5.19 -14.34 -25.78
CA VAL A 186 -6.05 -14.22 -26.95
C VAL A 186 -5.40 -14.73 -28.23
N GLU A 187 -4.06 -14.77 -28.29
CA GLU A 187 -3.33 -15.40 -29.39
C GLU A 187 -3.63 -16.91 -29.44
N TRP A 188 -3.62 -17.56 -28.27
CA TRP A 188 -3.94 -18.97 -28.13
C TRP A 188 -5.41 -19.25 -28.46
N LEU A 189 -6.34 -18.40 -28.00
CA LEU A 189 -7.76 -18.51 -28.38
C LEU A 189 -7.92 -18.47 -29.90
N ASN A 190 -7.30 -17.50 -30.57
CA ASN A 190 -7.40 -17.32 -32.01
C ASN A 190 -6.80 -18.51 -32.77
N LYS A 191 -5.64 -19.03 -32.34
CA LYS A 191 -5.00 -20.19 -32.98
C LYS A 191 -5.83 -21.46 -32.87
N LEU A 192 -6.53 -21.65 -31.75
CA LEU A 192 -7.40 -22.81 -31.52
C LEU A 192 -8.84 -22.60 -32.04
N GLY A 193 -9.17 -21.43 -32.59
CA GLY A 193 -10.51 -21.10 -33.06
C GLY A 193 -11.54 -20.98 -31.93
N LEU A 194 -11.09 -20.64 -30.72
CA LEU A 194 -11.91 -20.48 -29.52
C LEU A 194 -12.32 -19.02 -29.34
N LYS A 195 -13.46 -18.80 -28.69
CA LYS A 195 -13.91 -17.48 -28.24
C LYS A 195 -13.48 -17.24 -26.79
N LYS A 196 -13.39 -15.97 -26.38
CA LYS A 196 -13.30 -15.63 -24.95
C LYS A 196 -14.48 -16.26 -24.20
N PRO A 197 -14.25 -16.92 -23.04
CA PRO A 197 -15.30 -17.59 -22.31
C PRO A 197 -16.27 -16.59 -21.67
N THR A 198 -17.55 -16.96 -21.62
CA THR A 198 -18.62 -16.16 -20.99
C THR A 198 -19.22 -16.85 -19.75
N THR A 199 -18.87 -18.11 -19.53
CA THR A 199 -19.28 -18.90 -18.37
C THR A 199 -18.08 -19.64 -17.78
N THR A 200 -18.17 -20.05 -16.52
CA THR A 200 -17.14 -20.88 -15.86
C THR A 200 -16.97 -22.24 -16.56
N GLU A 201 -18.03 -22.80 -17.14
CA GLU A 201 -17.95 -24.04 -17.95
C GLU A 201 -17.16 -23.83 -19.25
N GLU A 202 -17.41 -22.73 -19.96
CA GLU A 202 -16.65 -22.36 -21.16
C GLU A 202 -15.18 -22.07 -20.82
N LEU A 203 -14.93 -21.38 -19.70
CA LEU A 203 -13.58 -21.12 -19.22
C LEU A 203 -12.83 -22.44 -19.00
N LYS A 204 -13.43 -23.40 -18.29
CA LYS A 204 -12.84 -24.73 -18.11
C LYS A 204 -12.49 -25.40 -19.45
N LYS A 205 -13.39 -25.35 -20.45
CA LYS A 205 -13.14 -25.91 -21.80
C LYS A 205 -11.96 -25.23 -22.49
N VAL A 206 -11.84 -23.90 -22.37
CA VAL A 206 -10.71 -23.13 -22.89
C VAL A 206 -9.40 -23.57 -22.23
N LEU A 207 -9.37 -23.70 -20.90
CA LEU A 207 -8.18 -24.14 -20.15
C LEU A 207 -7.76 -25.56 -20.55
N VAL A 208 -8.71 -26.49 -20.74
CA VAL A 208 -8.44 -27.84 -21.25
C VAL A 208 -7.81 -27.78 -22.64
N ALA A 209 -8.31 -26.90 -23.52
CA ALA A 209 -7.76 -26.74 -24.87
C ALA A 209 -6.34 -26.17 -24.83
N PHE A 210 -6.07 -25.17 -23.99
CA PHE A 210 -4.72 -24.64 -23.79
C PHE A 210 -3.73 -25.71 -23.33
N LYS A 211 -4.16 -26.62 -22.46
CA LYS A 211 -3.34 -27.73 -21.98
C LYS A 211 -3.02 -28.77 -23.06
N THR A 212 -3.97 -29.06 -23.95
CA THR A 212 -3.97 -30.30 -24.74
C THR A 212 -3.74 -30.10 -26.23
N GLN A 213 -3.80 -28.87 -26.73
CA GLN A 213 -3.79 -28.58 -28.17
C GLN A 213 -2.56 -27.78 -28.64
N ASP A 214 -1.51 -27.67 -27.82
CA ASP A 214 -0.23 -27.03 -28.18
C ASP A 214 -0.43 -25.64 -28.82
N PRO A 215 -1.14 -24.71 -28.14
CA PRO A 215 -1.37 -23.39 -28.69
C PRO A 215 -0.08 -22.59 -28.88
N ASN A 216 1.06 -22.93 -28.24
CA ASN A 216 2.33 -22.29 -28.58
C ASN A 216 3.02 -22.92 -29.81
N GLY A 217 2.69 -24.17 -30.17
CA GLY A 217 3.12 -24.85 -31.41
C GLY A 217 4.52 -25.42 -31.34
N ASN A 218 5.05 -25.67 -30.14
CA ASN A 218 6.41 -26.17 -29.95
C ASN A 218 6.49 -27.71 -29.83
N GLY A 219 5.34 -28.39 -29.85
CA GLY A 219 5.22 -29.85 -29.77
C GLY A 219 5.46 -30.42 -28.37
N LYS A 220 5.47 -29.59 -27.32
CA LYS A 220 5.60 -29.97 -25.91
C LYS A 220 4.39 -29.46 -25.15
N ALA A 221 4.00 -30.18 -24.10
CA ALA A 221 2.95 -29.72 -23.18
C ALA A 221 3.61 -28.86 -22.08
N ASP A 222 4.04 -27.64 -22.43
CA ASP A 222 4.67 -26.70 -21.51
C ASP A 222 3.82 -25.46 -21.20
N GLU A 223 2.63 -25.38 -21.79
CA GLU A 223 1.59 -24.43 -21.42
C GLU A 223 1.08 -24.65 -19.99
N ILE A 224 0.87 -23.54 -19.29
CA ILE A 224 0.25 -23.47 -17.98
C ILE A 224 -1.14 -22.86 -18.18
N PRO A 225 -2.24 -23.64 -18.14
CA PRO A 225 -3.55 -23.11 -18.53
C PRO A 225 -4.01 -21.96 -17.62
N MET A 226 -3.84 -22.09 -16.30
CA MET A 226 -4.12 -21.04 -15.32
C MET A 226 -2.99 -20.97 -14.29
N SER A 227 -2.50 -19.77 -13.97
CA SER A 227 -1.55 -19.54 -12.87
C SER A 227 -1.99 -18.36 -12.00
N PHE A 228 -1.61 -18.38 -10.74
CA PHE A 228 -1.89 -17.36 -9.73
C PHE A 228 -0.94 -17.57 -8.55
N ILE A 229 -0.78 -16.56 -7.70
CA ILE A 229 -0.09 -16.68 -6.41
C ILE A 229 -1.15 -16.64 -5.31
N ILE A 230 -1.36 -17.76 -4.61
CA ILE A 230 -2.42 -17.86 -3.59
C ILE A 230 -2.22 -16.82 -2.47
N ASN A 231 -3.28 -16.09 -2.13
CA ASN A 231 -3.34 -15.04 -1.11
C ASN A 231 -2.42 -13.83 -1.37
N HIS A 232 -2.02 -13.57 -2.62
CA HIS A 232 -1.09 -12.48 -2.98
C HIS A 232 -1.79 -11.22 -3.51
N GLY A 233 -2.98 -10.88 -3.01
CA GLY A 233 -3.71 -9.69 -3.48
C GLY A 233 -3.98 -9.74 -4.99
N GLY A 234 -3.33 -8.88 -5.78
CA GLY A 234 -3.55 -8.75 -7.23
C GLY A 234 -3.20 -9.99 -8.07
N GLU A 235 -2.43 -10.95 -7.55
CA GLU A 235 -2.12 -12.20 -8.25
C GLU A 235 -2.94 -13.40 -7.77
N ASP A 236 -3.86 -13.19 -6.82
CA ASP A 236 -4.77 -14.21 -6.31
C ASP A 236 -5.95 -14.45 -7.29
N PRO A 237 -6.58 -15.64 -7.31
CA PRO A 237 -7.68 -15.90 -8.23
C PRO A 237 -9.07 -15.52 -7.68
N ALA A 238 -9.14 -14.69 -6.63
CA ALA A 238 -10.38 -14.27 -5.96
C ALA A 238 -11.42 -13.65 -6.90
N PHE A 239 -11.00 -12.99 -7.99
CA PHE A 239 -11.89 -12.43 -9.00
C PHE A 239 -12.94 -13.43 -9.49
N LEU A 240 -12.56 -14.69 -9.71
CA LEU A 240 -13.47 -15.73 -10.20
C LEU A 240 -14.52 -16.16 -9.16
N PHE A 241 -14.34 -15.85 -7.88
CA PHE A 241 -15.35 -16.11 -6.86
C PHE A 241 -16.63 -15.31 -7.13
N GLY A 242 -16.53 -14.16 -7.82
CA GLY A 242 -17.68 -13.36 -8.23
C GLY A 242 -18.69 -14.14 -9.09
N ALA A 243 -18.26 -15.17 -9.82
CA ALA A 243 -19.16 -16.02 -10.58
C ALA A 243 -20.12 -16.84 -9.68
N PHE A 244 -19.76 -17.06 -8.42
CA PHE A 244 -20.47 -17.98 -7.50
C PHE A 244 -21.26 -17.27 -6.39
N GLY A 245 -21.40 -15.95 -6.44
CA GLY A 245 -22.23 -15.19 -5.49
C GLY A 245 -21.69 -13.79 -5.23
N LEU A 246 -21.51 -13.45 -3.95
CA LEU A 246 -20.95 -12.17 -3.51
C LEU A 246 -19.51 -11.95 -4.00
N GLY A 247 -18.78 -13.05 -4.27
CA GLY A 247 -17.36 -13.03 -4.57
C GLY A 247 -16.50 -12.91 -3.32
N ASP A 248 -15.20 -12.66 -3.51
CA ASP A 248 -14.20 -12.55 -2.46
C ASP A 248 -13.19 -11.46 -2.79
N ASN A 249 -12.48 -10.99 -1.77
CA ASN A 249 -11.35 -10.05 -1.89
C ASN A 249 -10.28 -10.41 -0.84
N TRP A 250 -9.17 -9.67 -0.83
CA TRP A 250 -7.97 -10.02 -0.04
C TRP A 250 -8.16 -9.98 1.49
N ASP A 251 -9.17 -9.28 2.01
CA ASP A 251 -9.52 -9.24 3.45
C ASP A 251 -10.81 -9.99 3.79
N HIS A 252 -11.35 -10.75 2.83
CA HIS A 252 -12.59 -11.53 2.94
C HIS A 252 -13.80 -10.73 3.42
N THR A 253 -13.79 -9.40 3.23
CA THR A 253 -14.79 -8.51 3.83
C THR A 253 -15.55 -7.78 2.74
N VAL A 254 -16.87 -7.95 2.70
CA VAL A 254 -17.75 -7.16 1.82
C VAL A 254 -18.88 -6.53 2.62
N VAL A 255 -19.46 -5.47 2.07
CA VAL A 255 -20.64 -4.81 2.62
C VAL A 255 -21.76 -4.93 1.59
N ASN A 256 -22.89 -5.50 2.00
CA ASN A 256 -24.04 -5.60 1.10
C ASN A 256 -24.77 -4.25 0.95
N ASN A 257 -25.80 -4.22 0.10
CA ASN A 257 -26.53 -2.98 -0.20
C ASN A 257 -27.42 -2.52 0.98
N GLU A 258 -27.66 -3.38 1.97
CA GLU A 258 -28.33 -3.05 3.23
C GLU A 258 -27.35 -2.56 4.32
N GLY A 259 -26.04 -2.45 4.03
CA GLY A 259 -25.03 -1.98 4.98
C GLY A 259 -24.56 -3.05 5.97
N LYS A 260 -24.85 -4.33 5.72
CA LYS A 260 -24.37 -5.45 6.54
C LYS A 260 -22.97 -5.87 6.10
N VAL A 261 -22.06 -5.94 7.05
CA VAL A 261 -20.71 -6.48 6.89
C VAL A 261 -20.77 -8.01 6.85
N ILE A 262 -20.09 -8.60 5.87
CA ILE A 262 -20.10 -10.04 5.60
C ILE A 262 -18.66 -10.54 5.48
N LEU A 263 -18.35 -11.63 6.18
CA LEU A 263 -17.17 -12.44 5.90
C LEU A 263 -17.48 -13.36 4.72
N THR A 264 -16.96 -13.06 3.54
CA THR A 264 -17.19 -13.81 2.29
C THR A 264 -16.79 -15.28 2.42
N ALA A 265 -15.72 -15.56 3.17
CA ALA A 265 -15.21 -16.91 3.41
C ALA A 265 -16.16 -17.82 4.22
N ALA A 266 -17.27 -17.28 4.76
CA ALA A 266 -18.32 -18.04 5.44
C ALA A 266 -19.58 -18.27 4.56
N GLU A 267 -19.59 -17.77 3.32
CA GLU A 267 -20.76 -17.83 2.43
C GLU A 267 -20.73 -19.07 1.52
N GLU A 268 -21.90 -19.61 1.16
CA GLU A 268 -22.00 -20.80 0.30
C GLU A 268 -21.34 -20.59 -1.08
N GLY A 269 -21.43 -19.38 -1.63
CA GLY A 269 -20.77 -19.05 -2.90
C GLY A 269 -19.24 -19.16 -2.86
N TYR A 270 -18.63 -18.94 -1.70
CA TYR A 270 -17.19 -19.13 -1.51
C TYR A 270 -16.81 -20.62 -1.55
N LYS A 271 -17.63 -21.48 -0.93
CA LYS A 271 -17.48 -22.94 -1.01
C LYS A 271 -17.61 -23.43 -2.45
N ASP A 272 -18.60 -22.95 -3.18
CA ASP A 272 -18.85 -23.34 -4.58
C ASP A 272 -17.67 -22.94 -5.49
N ALA A 273 -17.11 -21.74 -5.30
CA ALA A 273 -15.92 -21.31 -6.00
C ALA A 273 -14.71 -22.21 -5.70
N ILE A 274 -14.48 -22.56 -4.42
CA ILE A 274 -13.41 -23.50 -4.04
C ILE A 274 -13.58 -24.86 -4.71
N MET A 275 -14.81 -25.36 -4.80
CA MET A 275 -15.10 -26.62 -5.47
C MET A 275 -14.78 -26.55 -6.98
N TYR A 276 -15.07 -25.42 -7.62
CA TYR A 276 -14.66 -25.17 -9.00
C TYR A 276 -13.13 -25.16 -9.17
N PHE A 277 -12.39 -24.46 -8.32
CA PHE A 277 -10.92 -24.50 -8.34
C PHE A 277 -10.37 -25.90 -8.05
N SER A 278 -11.01 -26.67 -7.17
CA SER A 278 -10.62 -28.06 -6.89
C SER A 278 -10.77 -28.96 -8.11
N ASP A 279 -11.82 -28.74 -8.91
CA ASP A 279 -12.03 -29.45 -10.16
C ASP A 279 -10.97 -29.08 -11.21
N LEU A 280 -10.65 -27.79 -11.36
CA LEU A 280 -9.55 -27.33 -12.24
C LEU A 280 -8.20 -27.92 -11.82
N TYR A 281 -7.90 -27.95 -10.52
CA TYR A 281 -6.66 -28.51 -9.99
C TYR A 281 -6.54 -30.01 -10.29
N LYS A 282 -7.62 -30.78 -10.08
CA LYS A 282 -7.66 -32.24 -10.35
C LYS A 282 -7.45 -32.57 -11.82
N GLU A 283 -7.92 -31.71 -12.73
CA GLU A 283 -7.66 -31.85 -14.17
C GLU A 283 -6.26 -31.34 -14.58
N GLY A 284 -5.50 -30.81 -13.62
CA GLY A 284 -4.16 -30.24 -13.80
C GLY A 284 -4.17 -29.00 -14.68
N LEU A 285 -5.23 -28.20 -14.58
CA LEU A 285 -5.38 -26.94 -15.32
C LEU A 285 -4.76 -25.75 -14.58
N ILE A 286 -4.47 -25.94 -13.29
CA ILE A 286 -3.78 -24.95 -12.45
C ILE A 286 -2.29 -25.27 -12.42
N ASP A 287 -1.47 -24.22 -12.45
CA ASP A 287 -0.03 -24.27 -12.24
C ASP A 287 0.30 -25.05 -10.97
N VAL A 288 1.17 -26.05 -11.11
CA VAL A 288 1.56 -26.92 -9.98
C VAL A 288 2.26 -26.15 -8.87
N GLU A 289 2.85 -24.99 -9.19
CA GLU A 289 3.55 -24.14 -8.22
C GLU A 289 2.68 -22.98 -7.68
N ALA A 290 1.39 -22.88 -8.05
CA ALA A 290 0.51 -21.76 -7.69
C ALA A 290 0.36 -21.51 -6.16
N PHE A 291 0.65 -22.53 -5.36
CA PHE A 291 0.55 -22.49 -3.90
C PHE A 291 1.92 -22.31 -3.21
N GLU A 292 3.01 -22.21 -3.97
CA GLU A 292 4.38 -22.24 -3.45
C GLU A 292 5.32 -21.20 -4.07
N HIS A 293 5.12 -20.82 -5.33
CA HIS A 293 6.02 -19.89 -6.01
C HIS A 293 5.91 -18.46 -5.49
N ASP A 294 7.02 -17.73 -5.62
CA ASP A 294 7.07 -16.31 -5.32
C ASP A 294 6.80 -15.46 -6.58
N TRP A 295 6.70 -14.14 -6.36
CA TRP A 295 6.54 -13.16 -7.43
C TRP A 295 7.59 -13.30 -8.54
N ASN A 296 8.86 -13.52 -8.20
CA ASN A 296 9.94 -13.59 -9.19
C ASN A 296 9.78 -14.80 -10.11
N THR A 297 9.39 -15.95 -9.54
CA THR A 297 9.12 -17.17 -10.28
C THR A 297 7.86 -17.03 -11.15
N TYR A 298 6.81 -16.38 -10.63
CA TYR A 298 5.61 -16.05 -11.39
C TYR A 298 5.91 -15.12 -12.57
N LEU A 299 6.69 -14.06 -12.33
CA LEU A 299 7.16 -13.12 -13.34
C LEU A 299 8.01 -13.80 -14.42
N ALA A 300 8.95 -14.67 -14.03
CA ALA A 300 9.80 -15.37 -14.98
C ALA A 300 8.98 -16.23 -15.95
N LYS A 301 8.04 -17.02 -15.43
CA LYS A 301 7.12 -17.83 -16.25
C LYS A 301 6.22 -16.98 -17.15
N GLY A 302 5.80 -15.79 -16.68
CA GLY A 302 5.04 -14.82 -17.47
C GLY A 302 5.86 -14.22 -18.63
N LYS A 303 7.12 -13.87 -18.39
CA LYS A 303 8.06 -13.39 -19.41
C LYS A 303 8.38 -14.45 -20.47
N ASP A 304 8.35 -15.72 -20.09
CA ASP A 304 8.45 -16.86 -21.00
C ASP A 304 7.13 -17.15 -21.74
N GLU A 305 6.08 -16.32 -21.54
CA GLU A 305 4.78 -16.39 -22.19
C GLU A 305 4.04 -17.73 -22.01
N ARG A 306 4.25 -18.39 -20.86
CA ARG A 306 3.74 -19.75 -20.61
C ARG A 306 2.29 -19.81 -20.11
N TYR A 307 1.67 -18.67 -19.80
CA TYR A 307 0.34 -18.64 -19.19
C TYR A 307 -0.78 -18.64 -20.25
N GLY A 308 -1.79 -19.49 -20.05
CA GLY A 308 -3.06 -19.38 -20.76
C GLY A 308 -3.95 -18.30 -20.17
N MET A 309 -4.03 -18.28 -18.84
CA MET A 309 -4.74 -17.29 -18.04
C MET A 309 -3.96 -17.04 -16.75
N TYR A 310 -3.95 -15.80 -16.28
CA TYR A 310 -3.31 -15.44 -15.01
C TYR A 310 -3.92 -14.16 -14.43
N PHE A 311 -3.57 -13.82 -13.19
CA PHE A 311 -4.11 -12.65 -12.48
C PHE A 311 -2.97 -11.69 -12.16
N THR A 312 -3.18 -10.39 -12.36
CA THR A 312 -2.28 -9.33 -11.88
C THR A 312 -2.94 -7.97 -11.99
N TRP A 313 -2.41 -6.98 -11.27
CA TRP A 313 -2.81 -5.57 -11.39
C TRP A 313 -2.73 -5.02 -12.83
N ASP A 314 -1.61 -5.25 -13.50
CA ASP A 314 -1.32 -4.80 -14.86
C ASP A 314 -0.46 -5.85 -15.59
N LYS A 315 -0.93 -6.33 -16.75
CA LYS A 315 -0.19 -7.30 -17.59
C LYS A 315 1.21 -6.85 -17.94
N ALA A 316 1.48 -5.54 -18.00
CA ALA A 316 2.81 -4.98 -18.26
C ALA A 316 3.85 -5.46 -17.24
N ASN A 317 3.44 -5.73 -16.01
CA ASN A 317 4.32 -6.22 -14.95
C ASN A 317 4.73 -7.68 -15.13
N ILE A 318 3.90 -8.50 -15.78
CA ILE A 318 4.11 -9.96 -15.90
C ILE A 318 4.51 -10.37 -17.32
N THR A 319 3.63 -10.16 -18.30
CA THR A 319 3.84 -10.56 -19.70
C THR A 319 4.30 -9.41 -20.59
N GLY A 320 4.34 -8.18 -20.06
CA GLY A 320 4.63 -6.98 -20.83
C GLY A 320 3.40 -6.42 -21.55
N MET A 321 3.52 -5.18 -22.02
CA MET A 321 2.45 -4.51 -22.76
C MET A 321 2.45 -4.99 -24.22
N ASN A 322 1.60 -5.97 -24.54
CA ASN A 322 1.50 -6.62 -25.84
C ASN A 322 0.03 -7.01 -26.18
N ASP A 323 -0.20 -7.47 -27.41
CA ASP A 323 -1.53 -7.88 -27.90
C ASP A 323 -1.84 -9.37 -27.68
N LYS A 324 -0.95 -10.14 -27.04
CA LYS A 324 -1.13 -11.59 -26.82
C LYS A 324 -2.08 -11.87 -25.66
N TYR A 325 -2.12 -10.98 -24.67
CA TYR A 325 -3.00 -11.08 -23.51
C TYR A 325 -3.98 -9.92 -23.48
N ASP A 326 -5.23 -10.24 -23.16
CA ASP A 326 -6.30 -9.26 -23.02
C ASP A 326 -7.10 -9.52 -21.76
N LEU A 327 -7.78 -8.50 -21.26
CA LEU A 327 -8.64 -8.61 -20.10
C LEU A 327 -9.79 -9.57 -20.41
N MET A 328 -10.08 -10.46 -19.46
CA MET A 328 -11.24 -11.34 -19.50
C MET A 328 -12.44 -10.61 -18.89
N ASN A 329 -13.61 -10.71 -19.53
CA ASN A 329 -14.86 -10.25 -18.94
C ASN A 329 -15.21 -11.13 -17.72
N PRO A 330 -15.94 -10.60 -16.73
CA PRO A 330 -16.56 -11.41 -15.69
C PRO A 330 -17.41 -12.53 -16.33
N VAL A 331 -17.23 -13.77 -15.87
CA VAL A 331 -17.94 -14.94 -16.41
C VAL A 331 -19.15 -15.29 -15.54
N ALA A 332 -20.19 -15.86 -16.16
CA ALA A 332 -21.33 -16.37 -15.44
C ALA A 332 -21.02 -17.70 -14.74
N GLY A 333 -21.46 -17.84 -13.49
CA GLY A 333 -21.46 -19.11 -12.77
C GLY A 333 -22.56 -20.06 -13.23
N PRO A 334 -22.64 -21.26 -12.61
CA PRO A 334 -23.62 -22.29 -12.98
C PRO A 334 -25.09 -21.87 -12.85
N ASP A 335 -25.39 -20.90 -11.98
CA ASP A 335 -26.72 -20.33 -11.77
C ASP A 335 -27.02 -19.10 -12.67
N GLY A 336 -26.07 -18.72 -13.53
CA GLY A 336 -26.13 -17.53 -14.37
C GLY A 336 -25.71 -16.24 -13.67
N ASN A 337 -25.26 -16.30 -12.41
CA ASN A 337 -24.77 -15.13 -11.69
C ASN A 337 -23.47 -14.61 -12.31
N VAL A 338 -23.42 -13.30 -12.55
CA VAL A 338 -22.21 -12.56 -12.91
C VAL A 338 -22.03 -11.46 -11.88
N ASN A 339 -20.88 -11.40 -11.23
CA ASN A 339 -20.55 -10.35 -10.27
C ASN A 339 -19.04 -10.08 -10.28
N VAL A 340 -18.68 -8.83 -9.95
CA VAL A 340 -17.32 -8.42 -9.61
C VAL A 340 -17.35 -7.94 -8.16
N ALA A 341 -16.68 -8.68 -7.28
CA ALA A 341 -16.51 -8.26 -5.89
C ALA A 341 -15.59 -7.04 -5.85
N ARG A 342 -15.99 -6.01 -5.11
CA ARG A 342 -15.15 -4.84 -4.88
C ARG A 342 -14.17 -5.13 -3.75
N THR A 343 -12.93 -4.66 -3.87
CA THR A 343 -12.01 -4.63 -2.74
C THR A 343 -12.36 -3.48 -1.78
N ASN A 344 -11.73 -3.49 -0.61
CA ASN A 344 -11.74 -2.38 0.35
C ASN A 344 -10.49 -1.48 0.22
N GLY A 345 -9.83 -1.58 -0.94
CA GLY A 345 -8.70 -0.74 -1.34
C GLY A 345 -9.15 0.71 -1.53
N MET A 346 -8.30 1.61 -1.09
CA MET A 346 -8.47 3.06 -1.26
C MET A 346 -7.08 3.66 -1.36
N GLY A 347 -6.95 4.71 -2.16
CA GLY A 347 -5.74 5.53 -2.20
C GLY A 347 -5.59 6.38 -0.95
N PHE A 348 -5.55 5.73 0.22
CA PHE A 348 -5.42 6.33 1.53
C PHE A 348 -4.55 5.47 2.44
N ASP A 349 -3.56 6.08 3.07
CA ASP A 349 -2.73 5.46 4.10
C ASP A 349 -2.52 6.44 5.26
N ARG A 350 -3.07 6.09 6.42
CA ARG A 350 -3.17 6.96 7.59
C ARG A 350 -1.81 7.32 8.18
N GLY A 351 -0.88 6.37 8.21
CA GLY A 351 0.31 6.39 9.06
C GLY A 351 1.59 6.84 8.38
N ARG A 352 1.52 7.74 7.39
CA ARG A 352 2.66 8.07 6.52
C ARG A 352 3.68 9.04 7.10
N MET A 353 3.29 9.87 8.06
CA MET A 353 4.26 10.63 8.85
C MET A 353 3.74 10.93 10.25
N VAL A 354 4.64 10.85 11.24
CA VAL A 354 4.35 11.19 12.64
C VAL A 354 5.39 12.18 13.18
N ILE A 355 4.95 13.09 14.05
CA ILE A 355 5.84 13.98 14.82
C ILE A 355 6.07 13.35 16.19
N THR A 356 7.33 13.26 16.63
CA THR A 356 7.64 12.64 17.93
C THR A 356 7.54 13.66 19.07
N SER A 357 7.44 13.17 20.30
CA SER A 357 7.46 14.03 21.50
C SER A 357 8.81 14.70 21.78
N SER A 358 9.88 14.31 21.10
CA SER A 358 11.20 14.96 21.21
C SER A 358 11.34 16.22 20.36
N ASN A 359 10.40 16.47 19.44
CA ASN A 359 10.43 17.62 18.55
C ASN A 359 10.03 18.90 19.29
N LYS A 360 10.98 19.85 19.39
CA LYS A 360 10.75 21.14 20.04
C LYS A 360 10.32 22.24 19.07
N ASN A 361 10.37 21.96 17.77
CA ASN A 361 10.15 22.91 16.68
C ASN A 361 8.83 22.58 15.94
N LEU A 362 7.72 22.47 16.69
CA LEU A 362 6.45 21.98 16.16
C LEU A 362 5.86 22.88 15.05
N GLU A 363 5.86 24.20 15.21
CA GLU A 363 5.38 25.13 14.17
C GLU A 363 6.21 24.98 12.88
N LEU A 364 7.54 24.97 13.00
CA LEU A 364 8.46 24.80 11.88
C LEU A 364 8.21 23.47 11.15
N THR A 365 8.10 22.38 11.93
CA THR A 365 7.88 21.04 11.39
C THR A 365 6.53 20.96 10.68
N ALA A 366 5.45 21.48 11.29
CA ALA A 366 4.13 21.51 10.68
C ALA A 366 4.11 22.27 9.36
N LYS A 367 4.74 23.45 9.30
CA LYS A 367 4.82 24.25 8.07
C LYS A 367 5.65 23.56 6.98
N TRP A 368 6.72 22.86 7.36
CA TRP A 368 7.51 22.06 6.43
C TRP A 368 6.70 20.89 5.85
N ILE A 369 5.97 20.16 6.71
CA ILE A 369 5.07 19.07 6.28
C ILE A 369 3.96 19.62 5.37
N ASP A 370 3.42 20.80 5.65
CA ASP A 370 2.38 21.40 4.83
C ASP A 370 2.85 21.71 3.41
N GLN A 371 4.15 21.94 3.19
CA GLN A 371 4.69 22.06 1.84
C GLN A 371 4.51 20.77 1.04
N LEU A 372 4.50 19.60 1.68
CA LEU A 372 4.29 18.32 1.00
C LEU A 372 2.87 18.16 0.46
N TYR A 373 1.90 18.88 1.03
CA TYR A 373 0.50 18.95 0.59
C TYR A 373 0.23 20.06 -0.42
N ASP A 374 1.22 20.89 -0.77
CA ASP A 374 1.12 21.76 -1.95
C ASP A 374 0.86 20.87 -3.18
N PRO A 375 -0.12 21.19 -4.06
CA PRO A 375 -0.53 20.27 -5.13
C PRO A 375 0.60 19.83 -6.05
N LEU A 376 1.47 20.75 -6.49
CA LEU A 376 2.60 20.42 -7.36
C LEU A 376 3.67 19.63 -6.59
N GLN A 377 3.84 19.89 -5.30
CA GLN A 377 4.77 19.13 -4.46
C GLN A 377 4.26 17.71 -4.20
N SER A 378 2.98 17.52 -3.90
CA SER A 378 2.35 16.21 -3.68
C SER A 378 2.50 15.29 -4.90
N VAL A 379 2.19 15.81 -6.10
CA VAL A 379 2.36 15.09 -7.36
C VAL A 379 3.81 14.65 -7.55
N GLN A 380 4.77 15.54 -7.29
CA GLN A 380 6.18 15.20 -7.43
C GLN A 380 6.65 14.18 -6.40
N ASN A 381 6.22 14.36 -5.14
CA ASN A 381 6.57 13.44 -4.05
C ASN A 381 6.12 12.02 -4.37
N ASN A 382 4.93 11.86 -4.96
CA ASN A 382 4.36 10.56 -5.24
C ASN A 382 4.98 9.86 -6.45
N TRP A 383 5.21 10.58 -7.56
CA TRP A 383 5.58 9.96 -8.83
C TRP A 383 7.02 10.26 -9.30
N GLY A 384 7.58 11.43 -9.01
CA GLY A 384 8.91 11.83 -9.46
C GLY A 384 8.98 13.31 -9.86
N THR A 385 10.01 13.74 -10.59
CA THR A 385 10.23 15.17 -10.83
C THR A 385 10.57 15.50 -12.29
N TYR A 386 10.86 16.78 -12.52
CA TYR A 386 11.21 17.39 -13.79
C TYR A 386 12.56 18.10 -13.72
N GLY A 387 13.19 18.30 -14.89
CA GLY A 387 14.37 19.17 -15.03
C GLY A 387 15.69 18.59 -14.49
N ASP A 388 15.76 17.31 -14.17
CA ASP A 388 17.02 16.63 -13.88
C ASP A 388 17.79 16.37 -15.19
N ASN A 389 19.05 16.77 -15.24
CA ASN A 389 19.92 16.59 -16.40
C ASN A 389 20.84 15.36 -16.29
N LYS A 390 20.75 14.61 -15.19
CA LYS A 390 21.58 13.42 -14.92
C LYS A 390 20.84 12.11 -15.16
N GLN A 391 19.52 12.15 -15.28
CA GLN A 391 18.65 10.98 -15.44
C GLN A 391 17.33 11.37 -16.13
N GLN A 392 16.53 10.37 -16.51
CA GLN A 392 15.19 10.60 -17.06
C GLN A 392 14.29 11.28 -16.02
N ASN A 393 13.34 12.06 -16.52
CA ASN A 393 12.35 12.76 -15.72
C ASN A 393 10.99 12.11 -15.92
N ILE A 394 10.20 12.04 -14.85
CA ILE A 394 8.80 11.60 -14.94
C ILE A 394 7.96 12.72 -15.58
N PHE A 395 8.33 13.97 -15.30
CA PHE A 395 7.56 15.13 -15.75
C PHE A 395 8.40 16.11 -16.57
N GLU A 396 7.72 16.82 -17.46
CA GLU A 396 8.07 18.19 -17.81
C GLU A 396 7.18 19.17 -17.03
N TYR A 397 7.67 20.39 -16.81
CA TYR A 397 6.89 21.45 -16.18
C TYR A 397 6.45 22.47 -17.24
N ASP A 398 5.14 22.58 -17.43
CA ASP A 398 4.53 23.59 -18.30
C ASP A 398 4.34 24.89 -17.51
N GLU A 399 5.24 25.86 -17.72
CA GLU A 399 5.20 27.16 -17.04
C GLU A 399 3.94 27.97 -17.37
N ALA A 400 3.39 27.82 -18.58
CA ALA A 400 2.21 28.59 -19.00
C ALA A 400 0.94 28.06 -18.34
N ALA A 401 0.83 26.74 -18.19
CA ALA A 401 -0.28 26.08 -17.51
C ALA A 401 -0.08 25.94 -15.99
N ASN A 402 1.14 26.16 -15.48
CA ASN A 402 1.53 25.86 -14.10
C ASN A 402 1.23 24.39 -13.73
N MET A 403 1.62 23.47 -14.61
CA MET A 403 1.19 22.07 -14.58
C MET A 403 2.34 21.10 -14.87
N LEU A 404 2.32 19.92 -14.24
CA LEU A 404 3.24 18.81 -14.52
C LEU A 404 2.67 17.86 -15.58
N LYS A 405 3.41 17.63 -16.67
CA LYS A 405 2.99 16.71 -17.74
C LYS A 405 3.90 15.49 -17.75
N HIS A 406 3.30 14.29 -17.71
CA HIS A 406 4.03 13.04 -17.81
C HIS A 406 4.82 12.98 -19.13
N LEU A 407 6.07 12.56 -19.05
CA LEU A 407 6.91 12.26 -20.20
C LEU A 407 6.91 10.76 -20.49
N PRO A 408 7.02 10.36 -21.76
CA PRO A 408 7.31 8.97 -22.09
C PRO A 408 8.68 8.58 -21.52
N LEU A 409 8.77 7.36 -20.97
CA LEU A 409 10.02 6.81 -20.44
C LEU A 409 10.62 5.81 -21.43
N GLU A 410 11.94 5.90 -21.64
CA GLU A 410 12.66 5.03 -22.58
C GLU A 410 13.53 4.01 -21.85
N GLY A 411 13.39 2.72 -22.20
CA GLY A 411 14.31 1.65 -21.82
C GLY A 411 14.34 1.20 -20.35
N ALA A 412 13.86 2.02 -19.41
CA ALA A 412 13.69 1.66 -17.99
C ALA A 412 12.20 1.45 -17.68
N ALA A 413 11.88 0.47 -16.82
CA ALA A 413 10.52 0.31 -16.35
C ALA A 413 10.08 1.57 -15.57
N PRO A 414 8.85 2.09 -15.76
CA PRO A 414 8.37 3.30 -15.07
C PRO A 414 8.57 3.27 -13.55
N VAL A 415 8.38 2.11 -12.94
CA VAL A 415 8.58 1.89 -11.51
C VAL A 415 10.02 2.18 -11.05
N GLU A 416 11.04 1.90 -11.87
CA GLU A 416 12.44 2.14 -11.50
C GLU A 416 12.76 3.64 -11.44
N VAL A 417 12.28 4.42 -12.41
CA VAL A 417 12.48 5.87 -12.45
C VAL A 417 11.74 6.53 -11.29
N ARG A 418 10.51 6.09 -11.02
CA ARG A 418 9.73 6.51 -9.83
C ARG A 418 10.50 6.21 -8.55
N GLN A 419 10.98 4.99 -8.35
CA GLN A 419 11.70 4.60 -7.13
C GLN A 419 12.98 5.41 -6.88
N LYS A 420 13.67 5.84 -7.94
CA LYS A 420 14.87 6.70 -7.85
C LYS A 420 14.55 8.14 -7.47
N THR A 421 13.43 8.67 -7.98
CA THR A 421 13.17 10.12 -8.00
C THR A 421 12.08 10.59 -7.04
N SER A 422 11.06 9.77 -6.78
CA SER A 422 9.97 10.07 -5.85
C SER A 422 10.44 10.16 -4.39
N VAL A 423 9.60 10.75 -3.54
CA VAL A 423 9.86 10.96 -2.11
C VAL A 423 8.94 10.13 -1.21
N ASN A 424 7.70 9.85 -1.65
CA ASN A 424 6.62 9.26 -0.84
C ASN A 424 6.30 10.10 0.42
N GLY A 425 5.87 9.46 1.51
CA GLY A 425 5.43 10.13 2.73
C GLY A 425 4.05 10.79 2.60
N PRO A 426 3.75 11.80 3.43
CA PRO A 426 2.44 12.43 3.45
C PRO A 426 2.30 13.39 2.27
N LEU A 427 1.19 13.26 1.56
CA LEU A 427 0.86 14.01 0.35
C LEU A 427 -0.62 13.82 0.03
N ALA A 428 -1.17 14.66 -0.86
CA ALA A 428 -2.51 14.48 -1.38
C ALA A 428 -2.56 14.77 -2.88
N ILE A 429 -3.05 13.82 -3.66
CA ILE A 429 -3.39 13.97 -5.07
C ILE A 429 -4.88 13.70 -5.18
N LEU A 430 -5.66 14.74 -5.45
CA LEU A 430 -7.11 14.64 -5.61
C LEU A 430 -7.47 14.46 -7.08
N ASP A 431 -8.63 13.86 -7.38
CA ASP A 431 -9.03 13.61 -8.78
C ASP A 431 -9.16 14.93 -9.56
N GLU A 432 -9.53 16.03 -8.88
CA GLU A 432 -9.59 17.38 -9.47
C GLU A 432 -8.21 17.94 -9.92
N TYR A 433 -7.10 17.34 -9.49
CA TYR A 433 -5.75 17.74 -9.90
C TYR A 433 -5.43 17.31 -11.34
N TYR A 434 -6.13 16.29 -11.86
CA TYR A 434 -5.91 15.82 -13.22
C TYR A 434 -6.43 16.82 -14.25
N GLY A 435 -5.53 17.28 -15.13
CA GLY A 435 -5.81 18.31 -16.15
C GLY A 435 -5.66 19.75 -15.66
N THR A 436 -5.36 19.96 -14.36
CA THR A 436 -5.17 21.30 -13.77
C THR A 436 -3.79 21.46 -13.13
N VAL A 437 -3.36 20.48 -12.33
CA VAL A 437 -2.05 20.45 -11.64
C VAL A 437 -1.12 19.43 -12.31
N THR A 438 -1.67 18.32 -12.80
CA THR A 438 -0.89 17.28 -13.46
C THR A 438 -1.68 16.51 -14.51
N THR A 439 -1.01 15.84 -15.46
CA THR A 439 -1.67 14.81 -16.27
C THR A 439 -1.87 13.53 -15.47
N LYS A 440 -2.88 12.74 -15.83
CA LYS A 440 -3.03 11.38 -15.31
C LYS A 440 -1.94 10.47 -15.91
N PRO A 441 -1.32 9.55 -15.15
CA PRO A 441 -0.43 8.54 -15.72
C PRO A 441 -1.17 7.69 -16.78
N ASP A 442 -0.52 7.41 -17.91
CA ASP A 442 -1.15 6.69 -19.03
C ASP A 442 -1.56 5.26 -18.65
N ASP A 443 -0.76 4.58 -17.83
CA ASP A 443 -1.04 3.25 -17.29
C ASP A 443 -2.26 3.26 -16.37
N ALA A 444 -2.36 4.25 -15.49
CA ALA A 444 -3.52 4.44 -14.63
C ALA A 444 -4.78 4.78 -15.43
N ALA A 445 -4.67 5.64 -16.45
CA ALA A 445 -5.80 5.98 -17.33
C ALA A 445 -6.30 4.74 -18.10
N TRP A 446 -5.38 3.98 -18.71
CA TRP A 446 -5.70 2.75 -19.40
C TRP A 446 -6.40 1.74 -18.49
N ARG A 447 -5.90 1.55 -17.26
CA ARG A 447 -6.51 0.63 -16.29
C ARG A 447 -7.89 1.10 -15.81
N LEU A 448 -8.06 2.41 -15.63
CA LEU A 448 -9.36 2.99 -15.27
C LEU A 448 -10.39 2.81 -16.39
N ASP A 449 -9.99 2.93 -17.65
CA ASP A 449 -10.87 2.65 -18.78
C ASP A 449 -11.30 1.18 -18.79
N LEU A 450 -10.37 0.25 -18.56
CA LEU A 450 -10.70 -1.17 -18.39
C LEU A 450 -11.64 -1.43 -17.20
N MET A 451 -11.38 -0.82 -16.05
CA MET A 451 -12.23 -0.91 -14.87
C MET A 451 -13.65 -0.46 -15.20
N LYS A 452 -13.78 0.72 -15.83
CA LYS A 452 -15.05 1.34 -16.17
C LYS A 452 -15.85 0.54 -17.20
N GLU A 453 -15.20 0.10 -18.27
CA GLU A 453 -15.87 -0.53 -19.41
C GLU A 453 -16.20 -2.00 -19.14
N VAL A 454 -15.32 -2.71 -18.42
CA VAL A 454 -15.42 -4.17 -18.25
C VAL A 454 -15.86 -4.59 -16.86
N MET A 455 -15.43 -3.89 -15.79
CA MET A 455 -15.67 -4.37 -14.42
C MET A 455 -16.87 -3.72 -13.76
N VAL A 456 -16.96 -2.39 -13.79
CA VAL A 456 -18.01 -1.60 -13.13
C VAL A 456 -19.44 -2.06 -13.48
N PRO A 457 -19.77 -2.42 -14.75
CA PRO A 457 -21.11 -2.89 -15.09
C PRO A 457 -21.57 -4.15 -14.33
N HIS A 458 -20.62 -4.90 -13.77
CA HIS A 458 -20.86 -6.15 -13.06
C HIS A 458 -20.66 -6.04 -11.54
N MET A 459 -20.29 -4.86 -11.01
CA MET A 459 -20.16 -4.64 -9.57
C MET A 459 -21.54 -4.45 -8.93
N LYS A 460 -22.06 -5.49 -8.27
CA LYS A 460 -23.39 -5.44 -7.64
C LYS A 460 -23.45 -4.68 -6.31
N ALA A 461 -22.33 -4.62 -5.59
CA ALA A 461 -22.25 -3.94 -4.30
C ALA A 461 -22.07 -2.43 -4.49
N GLU A 462 -22.97 -1.63 -3.90
CA GLU A 462 -22.86 -0.18 -3.84
C GLU A 462 -21.85 0.28 -2.79
N ASN A 463 -21.70 -0.50 -1.72
CA ASN A 463 -20.82 -0.19 -0.58
C ASN A 463 -19.54 -1.02 -0.60
N THR A 464 -18.50 -0.48 0.04
CA THR A 464 -17.29 -1.20 0.43
C THR A 464 -17.02 -0.96 1.92
N TYR A 465 -16.14 -1.76 2.52
CA TYR A 465 -15.73 -1.51 3.90
C TYR A 465 -14.78 -0.31 3.95
N PRO A 466 -15.09 0.75 4.73
CA PRO A 466 -14.28 1.95 4.77
C PRO A 466 -13.01 1.77 5.62
N LYS A 467 -12.08 2.72 5.55
CA LYS A 467 -10.86 2.77 6.39
C LYS A 467 -11.18 3.24 7.82
N VAL A 468 -11.98 2.45 8.54
CA VAL A 468 -12.39 2.72 9.93
C VAL A 468 -11.16 2.89 10.82
N PHE A 469 -11.11 3.95 11.63
CA PHE A 469 -10.14 4.04 12.73
C PHE A 469 -10.73 3.37 13.97
N PHE A 470 -10.29 2.16 14.26
CA PHE A 470 -10.70 1.45 15.47
C PHE A 470 -9.95 1.97 16.69
N SER A 471 -10.55 1.81 17.87
CA SER A 471 -9.90 2.05 19.15
C SER A 471 -8.85 0.97 19.43
N LEU A 472 -7.93 1.24 20.35
CA LEU A 472 -6.90 0.26 20.71
C LEU A 472 -7.52 -1.04 21.28
N GLU A 473 -8.62 -0.96 22.03
CA GLU A 473 -9.33 -2.14 22.55
C GLU A 473 -9.98 -2.96 21.42
N GLU A 474 -10.63 -2.30 20.46
CA GLU A 474 -11.19 -2.97 19.28
C GLU A 474 -10.07 -3.64 18.46
N LEU A 475 -8.94 -2.96 18.26
CA LEU A 475 -7.79 -3.50 17.54
C LEU A 475 -7.10 -4.66 18.27
N ASP A 476 -7.00 -4.63 19.60
CA ASP A 476 -6.50 -5.74 20.42
C ASP A 476 -7.34 -7.01 20.16
N LYS A 477 -8.66 -6.87 20.20
CA LYS A 477 -9.61 -7.97 19.92
C LYS A 477 -9.51 -8.44 18.48
N LEU A 478 -9.58 -7.54 17.51
CA LEU A 478 -9.47 -7.86 16.09
C LEU A 478 -8.15 -8.58 15.78
N SER A 479 -7.01 -8.06 16.26
CA SER A 479 -5.70 -8.67 16.01
C SER A 479 -5.60 -10.07 16.60
N SER A 480 -6.18 -10.30 17.78
CA SER A 480 -6.23 -11.63 18.41
C SER A 480 -7.11 -12.60 17.61
N ILE A 481 -8.26 -12.15 17.10
CA ILE A 481 -9.19 -12.99 16.35
C ILE A 481 -8.62 -13.29 14.95
N GLU A 482 -8.21 -12.25 14.23
CA GLU A 482 -7.77 -12.32 12.83
C GLU A 482 -6.51 -13.20 12.66
N ALA A 483 -5.62 -13.23 13.66
CA ALA A 483 -4.41 -14.08 13.63
C ALA A 483 -4.73 -15.57 13.49
N ASP A 484 -5.76 -16.07 14.18
CA ASP A 484 -6.16 -17.48 14.10
C ASP A 484 -7.21 -17.69 13.00
N LEU A 485 -8.20 -16.79 12.89
CA LEU A 485 -9.31 -16.90 11.95
C LEU A 485 -8.84 -16.90 10.49
N PHE A 486 -8.04 -15.92 10.08
CA PHE A 486 -7.59 -15.83 8.69
C PHE A 486 -6.50 -16.85 8.36
N ALA A 487 -5.64 -17.22 9.32
CA ALA A 487 -4.70 -18.32 9.13
C ALA A 487 -5.44 -19.65 8.89
N TYR A 488 -6.54 -19.89 9.62
CA TYR A 488 -7.40 -21.05 9.40
C TYR A 488 -8.09 -21.02 8.03
N ILE A 489 -8.71 -19.89 7.66
CA ILE A 489 -9.37 -19.69 6.35
C ILE A 489 -8.39 -19.95 5.21
N ASN A 490 -7.24 -19.28 5.19
CA ASN A 490 -6.26 -19.37 4.10
C ASN A 490 -5.68 -20.78 3.96
N ARG A 491 -5.45 -21.47 5.09
CA ARG A 491 -5.02 -22.88 5.06
C ARG A 491 -6.11 -23.78 4.49
N LYS A 492 -7.36 -23.66 4.94
CA LYS A 492 -8.49 -24.47 4.44
C LYS A 492 -8.76 -24.22 2.96
N ARG A 493 -8.66 -22.97 2.50
CA ARG A 493 -8.75 -22.58 1.10
C ARG A 493 -7.75 -23.36 0.24
N ALA A 494 -6.46 -23.31 0.58
CA ALA A 494 -5.42 -24.03 -0.14
C ALA A 494 -5.60 -25.56 -0.07
N GLU A 495 -5.92 -26.10 1.11
CA GLU A 495 -6.18 -27.54 1.29
C GLU A 495 -7.34 -28.03 0.43
N TRP A 496 -8.43 -27.28 0.36
CA TRP A 496 -9.62 -27.69 -0.38
C TRP A 496 -9.48 -27.52 -1.89
N MET A 497 -8.78 -26.47 -2.35
CA MET A 497 -8.46 -26.34 -3.76
C MET A 497 -7.57 -27.50 -4.23
N THR A 498 -6.59 -27.95 -3.43
CA THR A 498 -5.68 -29.02 -3.85
C THR A 498 -6.22 -30.43 -3.60
N ASN A 499 -6.88 -30.66 -2.46
CA ASN A 499 -7.30 -32.00 -2.01
C ASN A 499 -8.81 -32.25 -2.07
N GLY A 500 -9.62 -31.24 -2.38
CA GLY A 500 -11.08 -31.30 -2.30
C GLY A 500 -11.60 -31.31 -0.87
N LYS A 501 -12.81 -31.88 -0.67
CA LYS A 501 -13.52 -32.04 0.62
C LYS A 501 -14.20 -30.81 1.21
N ALA A 502 -14.19 -29.66 0.54
CA ALA A 502 -14.92 -28.46 1.00
C ALA A 502 -16.36 -28.81 1.44
N GLU A 503 -17.14 -29.49 0.60
CA GLU A 503 -18.51 -29.91 0.92
C GLU A 503 -18.62 -30.78 2.18
N ALA A 504 -17.71 -31.73 2.36
CA ALA A 504 -17.75 -32.65 3.50
C ALA A 504 -17.36 -31.99 4.82
N GLU A 505 -16.46 -30.99 4.76
CA GLU A 505 -15.89 -30.32 5.93
C GLU A 505 -16.56 -28.97 6.22
N TRP A 506 -17.43 -28.47 5.34
CA TRP A 506 -17.98 -27.11 5.39
C TRP A 506 -18.68 -26.78 6.72
N LYS A 507 -19.52 -27.70 7.21
CA LYS A 507 -20.23 -27.51 8.47
C LYS A 507 -19.27 -27.41 9.67
N GLU A 508 -18.23 -28.23 9.68
CA GLU A 508 -17.21 -28.21 10.73
C GLU A 508 -16.34 -26.95 10.62
N TYR A 509 -16.04 -26.52 9.41
CA TYR A 509 -15.35 -25.27 9.12
C TYR A 509 -16.11 -24.06 9.66
N LEU A 510 -17.41 -23.92 9.38
CA LEU A 510 -18.20 -22.80 9.89
C LEU A 510 -18.25 -22.79 11.43
N ALA A 511 -18.42 -23.96 12.04
CA ALA A 511 -18.36 -24.09 13.50
C ALA A 511 -16.99 -23.70 14.07
N GLU A 512 -15.92 -23.98 13.33
CA GLU A 512 -14.57 -23.57 13.71
C GLU A 512 -14.35 -22.06 13.53
N LEU A 513 -14.88 -21.42 12.48
CA LEU A 513 -14.86 -19.96 12.35
C LEU A 513 -15.56 -19.29 13.54
N ASP A 514 -16.72 -19.80 13.94
CA ASP A 514 -17.43 -19.32 15.13
C ASP A 514 -16.59 -19.52 16.41
N ARG A 515 -15.95 -20.68 16.57
CA ARG A 515 -15.04 -20.96 17.70
C ARG A 515 -13.83 -20.01 17.71
N LEU A 516 -13.35 -19.62 16.54
CA LEU A 516 -12.22 -18.69 16.36
C LEU A 516 -12.62 -17.21 16.49
N GLY A 517 -13.89 -16.90 16.77
CA GLY A 517 -14.33 -15.54 17.09
C GLY A 517 -15.04 -14.78 15.96
N LEU A 518 -15.52 -15.47 14.91
CA LEU A 518 -16.23 -14.85 13.80
C LEU A 518 -17.34 -13.87 14.23
N GLN A 519 -18.17 -14.26 15.21
CA GLN A 519 -19.29 -13.42 15.65
C GLN A 519 -18.83 -12.11 16.31
N GLU A 520 -17.78 -12.18 17.13
CA GLU A 520 -17.20 -10.98 17.77
C GLU A 520 -16.50 -10.10 16.71
N TRP A 521 -15.80 -10.72 15.76
CA TRP A 521 -15.20 -9.99 14.63
C TRP A 521 -16.25 -9.24 13.80
N LEU A 522 -17.37 -9.89 13.46
CA LEU A 522 -18.48 -9.27 12.72
C LEU A 522 -19.12 -8.13 13.53
N GLU A 523 -19.31 -8.30 14.84
CA GLU A 523 -19.86 -7.25 15.71
C GLU A 523 -18.97 -6.01 15.73
N ILE A 524 -17.65 -6.19 15.89
CA ILE A 524 -16.68 -5.09 15.89
C ILE A 524 -16.66 -4.41 14.52
N LYS A 525 -16.57 -5.18 13.43
CA LYS A 525 -16.53 -4.63 12.06
C LYS A 525 -17.82 -3.90 11.71
N GLN A 526 -18.99 -4.44 12.07
CA GLN A 526 -20.28 -3.79 11.83
C GLN A 526 -20.40 -2.49 12.64
N THR A 527 -20.03 -2.51 13.93
CA THR A 527 -20.05 -1.31 14.77
C THR A 527 -19.12 -0.23 14.20
N GLY A 528 -17.94 -0.62 13.72
CA GLY A 528 -17.00 0.27 13.05
C GLY A 528 -17.56 0.86 11.75
N TYR A 529 -18.25 0.05 10.94
CA TYR A 529 -18.93 0.50 9.73
C TYR A 529 -20.02 1.52 10.06
N ASP A 530 -20.94 1.20 10.98
CA ASP A 530 -22.06 2.04 11.38
C ASP A 530 -21.60 3.39 11.95
N ARG A 531 -20.48 3.39 12.69
CA ARG A 531 -19.84 4.61 13.22
C ARG A 531 -19.27 5.50 12.12
N ASN A 532 -18.76 4.92 11.04
CA ASN A 532 -18.18 5.67 9.93
C ASN A 532 -19.23 6.27 8.98
N GLN A 533 -20.47 5.74 8.99
CA GLN A 533 -21.59 6.27 8.19
C GLN A 533 -22.27 7.51 8.82
N GLN A 534 -21.92 7.87 10.06
CA GLN A 534 -22.44 9.03 10.79
C GLN A 534 -21.51 10.24 10.62
#